data_AF-A0A1C0S7Z6-F1
#
_entry.id   AF-A0A1C0S7Z6-F1
#
_cell.length_a   1.000
_cell.length_b   1.000
_cell.length_c   1.000
_cell.angle_alpha   90.00
_cell.angle_beta   90.00
_cell.angle_gamma   90.00
#
_symmetry.space_group_name_H-M   'P 1'
#
loop_
_entity.id
_entity.type
_entity.pdbx_description
1 polymer ?
#
loop_
_entity_poly.entity_id
_entity_poly.type
_entity_poly.pdbx_seq_one_letter_code
_entity_poly.pdbx_strand_id
1 'polypeptide(L)'
;MKRAIVALLTVLLAGCQSMELEAPEVAKPRPVAPSVPTLSGDALQAFLVGKTLRYNLNGVASTFFTDGRYGYRDYEVRDGGSYTITGDEVCITFEDGGRRCDQYALIGSDYYRIEEGGRRTKVDRVGPA
;
A
#
# COMPACT_ATOMS: atom_id res chain seq x y z
N MET A 1 -34.21 32.72 69.80
CA MET A 1 -33.33 32.17 68.74
C MET A 1 -34.25 31.36 67.79
N LYS A 2 -34.98 31.93 66.81
CA LYS A 2 -34.59 32.41 65.47
C LYS A 2 -33.63 31.47 64.71
N ARG A 3 -34.14 30.49 63.95
CA ARG A 3 -34.34 30.56 62.48
C ARG A 3 -34.78 29.21 61.90
N ALA A 4 -35.84 29.28 61.08
CA ALA A 4 -36.33 28.23 60.20
C ALA A 4 -35.42 28.07 58.97
N ILE A 5 -35.31 26.86 58.44
CA ILE A 5 -34.76 26.51 57.12
C ILE A 5 -35.69 25.41 56.59
N VAL A 6 -36.83 25.77 55.99
CA VAL A 6 -37.06 25.90 54.53
C VAL A 6 -36.55 24.69 53.75
N ALA A 7 -37.47 23.77 53.50
CA ALA A 7 -37.38 22.77 52.45
C ALA A 7 -37.48 23.44 51.07
N LEU A 8 -36.58 23.11 50.15
CA LEU A 8 -36.76 23.30 48.71
C LEU A 8 -35.77 22.42 47.94
N LEU A 9 -36.07 21.12 47.81
CA LEU A 9 -35.39 20.28 46.81
C LEU A 9 -36.00 20.59 45.44
N THR A 10 -35.31 21.43 44.69
CA THR A 10 -35.64 21.74 43.30
C THR A 10 -35.02 20.70 42.37
N VAL A 11 -35.89 20.17 41.54
CA VAL A 11 -35.68 19.24 40.44
C VAL A 11 -34.67 19.81 39.43
N LEU A 12 -33.63 19.04 39.10
CA LEU A 12 -32.75 19.28 37.95
C LEU A 12 -32.80 18.04 37.04
N LEU A 13 -33.84 17.99 36.20
CA LEU A 13 -33.79 17.25 34.94
C LEU A 13 -32.97 18.09 33.95
N ALA A 14 -31.68 17.77 33.80
CA ALA A 14 -30.89 18.26 32.68
C ALA A 14 -30.88 17.18 31.61
N GLY A 15 -31.50 17.49 30.47
CA GLY A 15 -31.75 16.55 29.38
C GLY A 15 -30.48 16.09 28.67
N CYS A 16 -30.40 14.78 28.40
CA CYS A 16 -29.56 14.25 27.35
C CYS A 16 -30.05 14.82 26.02
N GLN A 17 -29.33 15.78 25.46
CA GLN A 17 -29.43 16.07 24.03
C GLN A 17 -28.75 14.90 23.31
N SER A 18 -29.55 14.00 22.76
CA SER A 18 -29.06 12.99 21.82
C SER A 18 -28.45 13.73 20.64
N MET A 19 -27.12 13.73 20.55
CA MET A 19 -26.44 14.09 19.32
C MET A 19 -26.76 12.98 18.31
N GLU A 20 -27.62 13.28 17.35
CA GLU A 20 -27.88 12.40 16.22
C GLU A 20 -26.59 12.35 15.40
N LEU A 21 -25.84 11.24 15.50
CA LEU A 21 -24.71 10.99 14.62
C LEU A 21 -25.26 10.97 13.19
N GLU A 22 -24.81 11.92 12.36
CA GLU A 22 -24.99 11.84 10.92
C GLU A 22 -24.52 10.47 10.45
N ALA A 23 -25.42 9.73 9.80
CA ALA A 23 -25.11 8.41 9.29
C ALA A 23 -23.87 8.48 8.40
N PRO A 24 -22.89 7.57 8.56
CA PRO A 24 -21.68 7.60 7.74
C PRO A 24 -22.08 7.56 6.27
N GLU A 25 -21.66 8.58 5.51
CA GLU A 25 -21.82 8.61 4.07
C GLU A 25 -21.23 7.31 3.52
N VAL A 26 -22.09 6.43 3.00
CA VAL A 26 -21.69 5.17 2.41
C VAL A 26 -20.78 5.50 1.23
N ALA A 27 -19.47 5.36 1.44
CA ALA A 27 -18.47 5.57 0.42
C ALA A 27 -18.86 4.75 -0.81
N LYS A 28 -19.20 5.44 -1.91
CA LYS A 28 -19.55 4.77 -3.17
C LYS A 28 -18.41 3.82 -3.55
N PRO A 29 -18.69 2.57 -3.94
CA PRO A 29 -17.65 1.65 -4.38
C PRO A 29 -16.83 2.31 -5.48
N ARG A 30 -15.52 2.50 -5.24
CA ARG A 30 -14.62 3.00 -6.28
C ARG A 30 -14.65 1.99 -7.43
N PRO A 31 -14.84 2.43 -8.69
CA PRO A 31 -14.79 1.53 -9.83
C PRO A 31 -13.47 0.75 -9.81
N VAL A 32 -13.55 -0.57 -9.70
CA VAL A 32 -12.39 -1.45 -9.78
C VAL A 32 -11.91 -1.37 -11.21
N ALA A 33 -10.69 -0.86 -11.43
CA ALA A 33 -10.09 -0.85 -12.76
C ALA A 33 -10.06 -2.30 -13.30
N PRO A 34 -10.34 -2.52 -14.59
CA PRO A 34 -10.33 -3.87 -15.16
C PRO A 34 -8.98 -4.54 -14.85
N SER A 35 -9.06 -5.78 -14.33
CA SER A 35 -7.89 -6.58 -14.02
C SER A 35 -7.12 -6.86 -15.31
N VAL A 36 -5.85 -6.48 -15.32
CA VAL A 36 -4.93 -6.81 -16.40
C VAL A 36 -4.26 -8.12 -16.04
N PRO A 37 -4.13 -9.09 -16.98
CA PRO A 37 -3.39 -10.32 -16.73
C PRO A 37 -1.95 -10.02 -16.28
N THR A 38 -1.56 -10.60 -15.16
CA THR A 38 -0.23 -10.52 -14.56
C THR A 38 0.69 -11.60 -15.14
N LEU A 39 1.99 -11.43 -14.99
CA LEU A 39 2.99 -12.44 -15.33
C LEU A 39 2.80 -13.66 -14.42
N SER A 40 2.84 -14.87 -14.99
CA SER A 40 2.89 -16.10 -14.18
C SER A 40 4.18 -16.18 -13.36
N GLY A 41 4.23 -17.05 -12.36
CA GLY A 41 5.41 -17.20 -11.49
C GLY A 41 6.72 -17.44 -12.24
N ASP A 42 6.74 -18.34 -13.22
CA ASP A 42 7.94 -18.60 -14.02
C ASP A 42 8.34 -17.39 -14.86
N ALA A 43 7.37 -16.70 -15.46
CA ALA A 43 7.62 -15.50 -16.25
C ALA A 43 8.09 -14.33 -15.36
N LEU A 44 7.52 -14.20 -14.17
CA LEU A 44 7.90 -13.22 -13.17
C LEU A 44 9.31 -13.49 -12.65
N GLN A 45 9.64 -14.75 -12.35
CA GLN A 45 10.97 -15.15 -11.92
C GLN A 45 12.01 -14.85 -13.00
N ALA A 46 11.74 -15.19 -14.26
CA ALA A 46 12.61 -14.89 -15.39
C ALA A 46 12.77 -13.37 -15.62
N PHE A 47 11.71 -12.59 -15.35
CA PHE A 47 11.71 -11.15 -15.50
C PHE A 47 12.49 -10.41 -14.40
N LEU A 48 12.41 -10.89 -13.15
CA LEU A 48 12.98 -10.18 -11.99
C LEU A 48 14.36 -10.68 -11.58
N VAL A 49 14.58 -12.00 -11.48
CA VAL A 49 15.75 -12.53 -10.77
C VAL A 49 17.05 -12.16 -11.49
N GLY A 50 17.97 -11.54 -10.75
CA GLY A 50 19.24 -11.03 -11.26
C GLY A 50 19.11 -9.75 -12.09
N LYS A 51 18.02 -9.00 -11.96
CA LYS A 51 17.75 -7.77 -12.73
C LYS A 51 17.59 -6.54 -11.85
N THR A 52 17.92 -5.39 -12.43
CA THR A 52 17.51 -4.07 -11.96
C THR A 52 16.45 -3.49 -12.90
N LEU A 53 15.30 -3.13 -12.34
CA LEU A 53 14.21 -2.42 -13.02
C LEU A 53 14.31 -0.94 -12.70
N ARG A 54 14.31 -0.08 -13.73
CA ARG A 54 14.16 1.37 -13.58
C ARG A 54 12.77 1.78 -14.01
N TYR A 55 12.11 2.58 -13.19
CA TYR A 55 10.74 3.02 -13.43
C TYR A 55 10.69 4.44 -13.99
N ASN A 56 9.56 4.77 -14.62
CA ASN A 56 9.26 6.12 -15.11
C ASN A 56 8.92 7.14 -14.01
N LEU A 57 9.47 6.93 -12.82
CA LEU A 57 9.19 7.69 -11.61
C LEU A 57 10.51 8.11 -10.99
N ASN A 58 10.93 9.36 -11.19
CA ASN A 58 12.03 10.03 -10.49
C ASN A 58 13.32 9.21 -10.29
N GLY A 59 13.70 8.38 -11.27
CA GLY A 59 14.92 7.57 -11.20
C GLY A 59 14.86 6.41 -10.21
N VAL A 60 13.66 6.05 -9.73
CA VAL A 60 13.43 4.89 -8.86
C VAL A 60 13.91 3.63 -9.58
N ALA A 61 14.63 2.80 -8.83
CA ALA A 61 15.13 1.51 -9.26
C ALA A 61 14.91 0.44 -8.19
N SER A 62 14.47 -0.74 -8.62
CA SER A 62 14.39 -1.95 -7.80
C SER A 62 15.35 -2.98 -8.35
N THR A 63 16.17 -3.59 -7.50
CA THR A 63 17.11 -4.64 -7.86
C THR A 63 16.76 -5.93 -7.13
N PHE A 64 16.63 -7.02 -7.88
CA PHE A 64 16.27 -8.34 -7.36
C PHE A 64 17.46 -9.26 -7.55
N PHE A 65 18.30 -9.41 -6.53
CA PHE A 65 19.53 -10.20 -6.61
C PHE A 65 19.23 -11.70 -6.66
N THR A 66 20.12 -12.50 -7.25
CA THR A 66 19.95 -13.95 -7.37
C THR A 66 19.97 -14.70 -6.04
N ASP A 67 20.48 -14.06 -4.98
CA ASP A 67 20.56 -14.59 -3.62
C ASP A 67 19.33 -14.26 -2.75
N GLY A 68 18.29 -13.64 -3.33
CA GLY A 68 17.07 -13.26 -2.62
C GLY A 68 17.14 -11.90 -1.93
N ARG A 69 18.26 -11.16 -2.03
CA ARG A 69 18.32 -9.77 -1.55
C ARG A 69 17.54 -8.84 -2.48
N TYR A 70 16.96 -7.80 -1.90
CA TYR A 70 16.30 -6.71 -2.60
C TYR A 70 17.08 -5.41 -2.40
N GLY A 71 17.24 -4.64 -3.46
CA GLY A 71 17.80 -3.29 -3.41
C GLY A 71 16.79 -2.27 -3.92
N TYR A 72 16.65 -1.15 -3.22
CA TYR A 72 15.84 -0.02 -3.63
C TYR A 72 16.69 1.25 -3.69
N ARG A 73 16.48 2.04 -4.74
CA ARG A 73 17.09 3.35 -4.87
C ARG A 73 16.09 4.31 -5.46
N ASP A 74 15.93 5.46 -4.85
CA ASP A 74 15.35 6.62 -5.51
C ASP A 74 16.37 7.78 -5.55
N TYR A 75 15.89 9.01 -5.70
CA TYR A 75 16.75 10.18 -5.81
C TYR A 75 17.29 10.65 -4.45
N GLU A 76 16.69 10.24 -3.32
CA GLU A 76 17.06 10.67 -1.96
C GLU A 76 17.55 9.48 -1.11
N VAL A 77 16.97 8.29 -1.32
CA VAL A 77 17.10 7.13 -0.43
C VAL A 77 17.73 5.95 -1.15
N ARG A 78 18.60 5.25 -0.42
CA ARG A 78 19.02 3.89 -0.71
C ARG A 78 18.55 3.01 0.43
N ASP A 79 17.78 2.00 0.09
CA ASP A 79 17.23 1.04 1.03
C ASP A 79 17.42 -0.38 0.50
N GLY A 80 17.29 -1.36 1.39
CA GLY A 80 17.52 -2.78 1.12
C GLY A 80 16.42 -3.65 1.67
N GLY A 81 16.62 -4.95 1.55
CA GLY A 81 15.73 -5.95 2.12
C GLY A 81 15.94 -7.33 1.50
N SER A 82 14.90 -8.14 1.59
CA SER A 82 14.80 -9.42 0.91
C SER A 82 13.53 -9.47 0.07
N TYR A 83 13.47 -10.42 -0.86
CA TYR A 83 12.24 -10.70 -1.59
C TYR A 83 12.00 -12.20 -1.74
N THR A 84 10.72 -12.54 -1.91
CA THR A 84 10.26 -13.89 -2.24
C THR A 84 9.26 -13.80 -3.39
N ILE A 85 9.27 -14.75 -4.30
CA ILE A 85 8.26 -14.88 -5.35
C ILE A 85 7.33 -16.05 -5.00
N THR A 86 6.03 -15.80 -4.94
CA THR A 86 5.00 -16.80 -4.65
C THR A 86 3.84 -16.62 -5.63
N GLY A 87 3.54 -17.63 -6.43
CA GLY A 87 2.53 -17.48 -7.48
C GLY A 87 2.95 -16.42 -8.48
N ASP A 88 2.08 -15.43 -8.73
CA ASP A 88 2.30 -14.29 -9.63
C ASP A 88 2.71 -13.00 -8.92
N GLU A 89 3.12 -13.09 -7.64
CA GLU A 89 3.51 -11.96 -6.82
C GLU A 89 4.98 -12.03 -6.40
N VAL A 90 5.61 -10.86 -6.30
CA VAL A 90 6.87 -10.68 -5.58
C VAL A 90 6.60 -9.89 -4.30
N CYS A 91 6.92 -10.47 -3.15
CA CYS A 91 6.79 -9.81 -1.87
C CYS A 91 8.18 -9.40 -1.35
N ILE A 92 8.32 -8.12 -1.06
CA ILE A 92 9.53 -7.48 -0.53
C ILE A 92 9.34 -7.30 0.97
N THR A 93 10.39 -7.62 1.73
CA THR A 93 10.52 -7.27 3.14
C THR A 93 11.70 -6.31 3.28
N PHE A 94 11.40 -5.07 3.66
CA PHE A 94 12.38 -4.00 3.82
C PHE A 94 13.14 -4.14 5.13
N GLU A 95 14.30 -3.49 5.24
CA GLU A 95 15.14 -3.53 6.45
C GLU A 95 14.45 -2.91 7.68
N ASP A 96 13.54 -1.96 7.47
CA ASP A 96 12.72 -1.35 8.52
C ASP A 96 11.55 -2.23 9.00
N GLY A 97 11.40 -3.44 8.43
CA GLY A 97 10.33 -4.37 8.72
C GLY A 97 9.06 -4.15 7.90
N GLY A 98 9.02 -3.12 7.05
CA GLY A 98 7.95 -2.90 6.09
C GLY A 98 7.82 -4.07 5.12
N ARG A 99 6.60 -4.29 4.61
CA ARG A 99 6.33 -5.33 3.62
C ARG A 99 5.45 -4.78 2.50
N ARG A 100 5.78 -5.13 1.26
CA ARG A 100 4.99 -4.80 0.06
C ARG A 100 4.99 -5.98 -0.90
N CYS A 101 3.83 -6.33 -1.44
CA CYS A 101 3.73 -7.31 -2.52
C CYS A 101 3.34 -6.57 -3.82
N ASP A 102 4.06 -6.88 -4.88
CA ASP A 102 3.89 -6.29 -6.20
C ASP A 102 3.62 -7.41 -7.22
N GLN A 103 2.75 -7.13 -8.18
CA GLN A 103 2.59 -7.93 -9.40
C GLN A 103 3.24 -7.20 -10.58
N TYR A 104 3.50 -7.91 -11.67
CA TYR A 104 3.94 -7.31 -12.91
C TYR A 104 3.05 -7.75 -14.06
N ALA A 105 2.84 -6.88 -15.03
CA ALA A 105 2.07 -7.19 -16.24
C ALA A 105 2.79 -6.66 -17.48
N LEU A 106 2.61 -7.37 -18.59
CA LEU A 106 2.97 -6.89 -19.93
C LEU A 106 1.72 -6.29 -20.57
N ILE A 107 1.72 -4.98 -20.78
CA ILE A 107 0.59 -4.25 -21.39
C ILE A 107 1.09 -3.67 -22.72
N GLY A 108 0.66 -4.26 -23.83
CA GLY A 108 1.25 -3.97 -25.13
C GLY A 108 2.71 -4.43 -25.16
N SER A 109 3.64 -3.51 -25.42
CA SER A 109 5.08 -3.79 -25.43
C SER A 109 5.79 -3.38 -24.12
N ASP A 110 5.07 -2.84 -23.15
CA ASP A 110 5.66 -2.26 -21.94
C ASP A 110 5.35 -3.10 -20.70
N TYR A 111 6.33 -3.22 -19.82
CA TYR A 111 6.14 -3.81 -18.51
C TYR A 111 5.68 -2.76 -17.50
N TYR A 112 4.77 -3.17 -16.60
CA TYR A 112 4.27 -2.36 -15.52
C TYR A 112 4.38 -3.12 -14.20
N ARG A 113 4.86 -2.44 -13.15
CA ARG A 113 4.64 -2.85 -11.77
C ARG A 113 3.23 -2.48 -11.37
N ILE A 114 2.51 -3.41 -10.77
CA ILE A 114 1.19 -3.23 -10.20
C ILE A 114 1.35 -3.38 -8.69
N GLU A 115 1.17 -2.28 -7.98
CA GLU A 115 1.26 -2.26 -6.52
C GLU A 115 -0.08 -2.56 -5.88
N GLU A 116 -0.06 -2.82 -4.57
CA GLU A 116 -1.26 -2.86 -3.75
C GLU A 116 -2.15 -1.62 -3.97
N GLY A 117 -3.45 -1.85 -4.18
CA GLY A 117 -4.39 -0.79 -4.60
C GLY A 117 -4.47 -0.54 -6.11
N GLY A 118 -3.70 -1.29 -6.91
CA GLY A 118 -3.81 -1.32 -8.38
C GLY A 118 -3.06 -0.20 -9.10
N ARG A 119 -2.21 0.54 -8.40
CA ARG A 119 -1.38 1.59 -9.02
C ARG A 119 -0.40 0.95 -9.99
N ARG A 120 -0.37 1.46 -11.22
CA ARG A 120 0.51 0.98 -12.29
C ARG A 120 1.68 1.93 -12.47
N THR A 121 2.90 1.41 -12.42
CA THR A 121 4.13 2.18 -12.67
C THR A 121 4.89 1.52 -13.81
N LYS A 122 5.21 2.28 -14.86
CA LYS A 122 5.90 1.73 -16.04
C LYS A 122 7.36 1.42 -15.70
N VAL A 123 7.85 0.31 -16.22
CA VAL A 123 9.27 -0.06 -16.23
C VAL A 123 9.89 0.47 -17.52
N ASP A 124 10.76 1.48 -17.42
CA ASP A 124 11.42 2.11 -18.56
C ASP A 124 12.66 1.36 -19.04
N ARG A 125 13.34 0.65 -18.12
CA ARG A 125 14.55 -0.10 -18.43
C ARG A 125 14.70 -1.31 -17.53
N VAL A 126 15.14 -2.40 -18.13
CA VAL A 126 15.61 -3.61 -17.44
C VAL A 126 17.08 -3.80 -17.73
N GLY A 127 17.89 -4.02 -16.70
CA GLY A 127 19.32 -4.29 -16.82
C GLY A 127 19.76 -5.42 -15.86
N PRO A 128 21.00 -5.91 -15.98
CA PRO A 128 21.57 -6.79 -14.96
C PRO A 128 21.63 -6.09 -13.60
N ALA A 129 21.46 -6.88 -12.53
CA ALA A 129 21.68 -6.47 -11.13
C ALA A 129 23.17 -6.26 -10.82
#